data_AF-A0A7V5FWF9-F1
#
_entry.id   AF-A0A7V5FWF9-F1
#
_cell.length_a   1.000
_cell.length_b   1.000
_cell.length_c   1.000
_cell.angle_alpha   90.00
_cell.angle_beta   90.00
_cell.angle_gamma   90.00
#
_symmetry.space_group_name_H-M   'P 1'
#
loop_
_entity.id
_entity.type
_entity.pdbx_description
1 polymer ?
#
loop_
_entity_poly.entity_id
_entity_poly.type
_entity_poly.pdbx_seq_one_letter_code
_entity_poly.pdbx_strand_id
1 'polypeptide(L)'
;MKKYRLNNRSGSINIWFVTGLALAVAVVLFLTHDIIITNVLAWRICHSDPRPKTFIKKTVDYPESIYWEDNIYPGFDEKDRLLMIRNYLDGVHLKTMGLNAPDGSVFVFTANPGDWRVSNSMHKKSQNDWKEYFKQIESESRAIAAKGQHISRDDLPSFNYSVVFNPVPLSDFARRYLWSDEVVIRDNRTDEIIAFNRRLMHRWYLLNPDVALGNRFYYPHAMCGENQFYTAAHRVFITIHPKSGNFHGMDINYYLFRK
;
A
#
# COMPACT_ATOMS: atom_id res chain seq x y z
N MET A 1 16.49 -58.87 58.74
CA MET A 1 17.16 -58.01 57.74
C MET A 1 16.32 -57.96 56.45
N LYS A 2 15.65 -56.84 56.17
CA LYS A 2 14.94 -56.61 54.89
C LYS A 2 15.91 -55.98 53.88
N LYS A 3 16.22 -56.71 52.80
CA LYS A 3 16.99 -56.18 51.66
C LYS A 3 16.03 -55.44 50.73
N TYR A 4 16.09 -54.12 50.70
CA TYR A 4 15.40 -53.32 49.70
C TYR A 4 16.14 -53.47 48.35
N ARG A 5 15.49 -54.10 47.36
CA ARG A 5 15.92 -54.04 45.97
C ARG A 5 15.50 -52.68 45.41
N LEU A 6 16.45 -51.77 45.23
CA LEU A 6 16.28 -50.58 44.41
C LEU A 6 16.13 -51.03 42.95
N ASN A 7 14.92 -50.88 42.42
CA ASN A 7 14.59 -51.17 41.04
C ASN A 7 15.07 -49.99 40.19
N ASN A 8 16.31 -50.05 39.73
CA ASN A 8 16.90 -49.01 38.88
C ASN A 8 16.41 -49.21 37.44
N ARG A 9 15.19 -48.73 37.12
CA ARG A 9 14.73 -48.60 35.74
C ARG A 9 15.47 -47.43 35.09
N SER A 10 16.67 -47.71 34.58
CA SER A 10 17.32 -46.84 33.60
C SER A 10 16.46 -46.88 32.33
N GLY A 11 15.55 -45.91 32.17
CA GLY A 11 14.80 -45.73 30.94
C GLY A 11 15.78 -45.38 29.82
N SER A 12 16.13 -46.36 28.99
CA SER A 12 16.87 -46.12 27.75
C SER A 12 15.98 -45.28 26.82
N ILE A 13 16.29 -43.99 26.71
CA ILE A 13 15.62 -43.11 25.75
C ILE A 13 15.92 -43.68 24.35
N ASN A 14 14.87 -44.00 23.60
CA ASN A 14 15.01 -44.57 22.26
C ASN A 14 15.66 -43.54 21.32
N ILE A 15 16.90 -43.79 20.92
CA ILE A 15 17.69 -42.89 20.07
C ILE A 15 16.96 -42.60 18.76
N TRP A 16 16.25 -43.55 18.18
CA TRP A 16 15.46 -43.34 16.95
C TRP A 16 14.29 -42.36 17.16
N PHE A 17 13.68 -42.38 18.34
CA PHE A 17 12.63 -41.43 18.70
C PHE A 17 13.19 -40.02 18.88
N VAL A 18 14.36 -39.88 19.54
CA VAL A 18 15.02 -38.58 19.72
C VAL A 18 15.48 -37.99 18.39
N THR A 19 16.10 -38.81 17.54
CA THR A 19 16.57 -38.37 16.21
C THR A 19 15.38 -37.99 15.32
N GLY A 20 14.30 -38.76 15.34
CA GLY A 20 13.08 -38.44 14.60
C GLY A 20 12.43 -37.14 15.06
N LEU A 21 12.37 -36.90 16.38
CA LEU A 21 11.86 -35.66 16.95
C LEU A 21 12.75 -34.46 16.58
N ALA A 22 14.08 -34.61 16.66
CA ALA A 22 15.03 -33.56 16.30
C ALA A 22 14.90 -33.17 14.82
N LEU A 23 14.76 -34.15 13.92
CA LEU A 23 14.51 -33.92 12.49
C LEU A 23 13.19 -33.18 12.26
N ALA A 24 12.11 -33.60 12.92
CA ALA A 24 10.81 -32.93 12.81
C ALA A 24 10.89 -31.46 13.27
N VAL A 25 11.55 -31.19 14.41
CA VAL A 25 11.78 -29.84 14.91
C VAL A 25 12.63 -29.02 13.93
N ALA A 26 13.70 -29.59 13.38
CA ALA A 26 14.56 -28.91 12.42
C ALA A 26 13.79 -28.55 11.13
N VAL A 27 12.93 -29.43 10.63
CA VAL A 27 12.09 -29.17 9.45
C VAL A 27 11.08 -28.06 9.75
N VAL A 28 10.40 -28.10 10.90
CA VAL A 28 9.45 -27.04 11.29
C VAL A 28 10.16 -25.69 11.41
N LEU A 29 11.32 -25.65 12.05
CA LEU A 29 12.12 -24.43 12.16
C LEU A 29 12.58 -23.94 10.79
N PHE A 30 13.05 -24.84 9.91
CA PHE A 30 13.44 -24.47 8.55
C PHE A 30 12.28 -23.85 7.77
N LEU A 31 11.07 -24.41 7.91
CA LEU A 31 9.87 -23.91 7.22
C LEU A 31 9.29 -22.63 7.85
N THR A 32 9.62 -22.30 9.10
CA THR A 32 9.03 -21.16 9.85
C THR A 32 10.05 -20.11 10.30
N HIS A 33 11.33 -20.28 9.97
CA HIS A 33 12.42 -19.39 10.40
C HIS A 33 12.18 -17.94 9.95
N ASP A 34 11.63 -17.77 8.75
CA ASP A 34 11.29 -16.49 8.17
C ASP A 34 10.20 -15.77 8.96
N ILE A 35 9.18 -16.48 9.48
CA ILE A 35 8.17 -15.92 10.38
C ILE A 35 8.83 -15.38 11.66
N ILE A 36 9.69 -16.18 12.28
CA ILE A 36 10.38 -15.80 13.53
C ILE A 36 11.28 -14.58 13.29
N ILE A 37 12.13 -14.63 12.27
CA ILE A 37 13.08 -13.55 11.94
C ILE A 37 12.33 -12.26 11.60
N THR A 38 11.27 -12.35 10.78
CA THR A 38 10.44 -11.21 10.41
C THR A 38 9.89 -10.50 11.64
N ASN A 39 9.28 -11.24 12.57
CA ASN A 39 8.68 -10.65 13.76
C ASN A 39 9.72 -10.03 14.71
N VAL A 40 10.88 -10.70 14.89
CA VAL A 40 11.98 -10.17 15.70
C VAL A 40 12.56 -8.88 15.10
N LEU A 41 12.82 -8.87 13.79
CA LEU A 41 13.33 -7.70 13.09
C LEU A 41 12.32 -6.55 13.09
N ALA A 42 11.05 -6.86 12.83
CA ALA A 42 9.98 -5.87 12.86
C ALA A 42 9.87 -5.25 14.25
N TRP A 43 9.81 -6.07 15.30
CA TRP A 43 9.79 -5.58 16.67
C TRP A 43 10.97 -4.64 16.95
N ARG A 44 12.20 -5.04 16.58
CA ARG A 44 13.40 -4.21 16.76
C ARG A 44 13.28 -2.86 16.05
N ILE A 45 12.90 -2.84 14.77
CA ILE A 45 12.82 -1.62 13.96
C ILE A 45 11.67 -0.71 14.45
N CYS A 46 10.51 -1.28 14.77
CA CYS A 46 9.34 -0.53 15.23
C CYS A 46 9.55 0.14 16.61
N HIS A 47 10.46 -0.38 17.43
CA HIS A 47 10.76 0.14 18.76
C HIS A 47 12.10 0.89 18.85
N SER A 48 12.98 0.78 17.86
CA SER A 48 14.22 1.56 17.78
C SER A 48 13.97 2.97 17.26
N ASP A 49 14.72 3.96 17.77
CA ASP A 49 14.71 5.30 17.19
C ASP A 49 15.58 5.39 15.92
N PRO A 50 15.13 6.10 14.86
CA PRO A 50 13.82 6.74 14.76
C PRO A 50 12.73 5.71 14.47
N ARG A 51 11.73 5.64 15.37
CA ARG A 51 10.52 4.85 15.11
C ARG A 51 9.87 5.38 13.83
N PRO A 52 9.10 4.57 13.07
CA PRO A 52 8.26 5.10 11.99
C PRO A 52 7.30 6.12 12.61
N LYS A 53 7.66 7.40 12.53
CA LYS A 53 6.82 8.48 13.01
C LYS A 53 5.76 8.66 11.93
N THR A 54 4.50 8.56 12.31
CA THR A 54 3.40 8.92 11.43
C THR A 54 2.69 10.10 12.07
N PHE A 55 2.43 11.14 11.29
CA PHE A 55 1.73 12.31 11.77
C PHE A 55 0.94 12.99 10.65
N ILE A 56 -0.10 13.70 11.08
CA ILE A 56 -0.86 14.65 10.28
C ILE A 56 -0.80 15.96 11.05
N LYS A 57 -0.10 16.95 10.49
CA LYS A 57 0.00 18.32 11.05
C LYS A 57 -1.21 19.15 10.65
N LYS A 58 -1.74 18.94 9.44
CA LYS A 58 -2.82 19.73 8.84
C LYS A 58 -3.67 18.86 7.91
N THR A 59 -4.96 19.14 7.88
CA THR A 59 -5.92 18.60 6.90
C THR A 59 -6.29 19.68 5.87
N VAL A 60 -6.74 19.27 4.69
CA VAL A 60 -6.95 20.12 3.52
C VAL A 60 -8.24 19.71 2.81
N ASP A 61 -9.23 20.59 2.82
CA ASP A 61 -10.54 20.30 2.19
C ASP A 61 -10.57 20.65 0.70
N TYR A 62 -9.77 21.63 0.26
CA TYR A 62 -9.73 22.10 -1.13
C TYR A 62 -8.28 22.21 -1.59
N PRO A 63 -7.66 21.10 -2.03
CA PRO A 63 -6.28 21.15 -2.45
C PRO A 63 -6.07 21.85 -3.80
N GLU A 64 -7.10 21.85 -4.66
CA GLU A 64 -7.14 22.34 -6.04
C GLU A 64 -6.18 21.64 -7.00
N SER A 65 -4.91 21.49 -6.64
CA SER A 65 -3.90 20.83 -7.45
C SER A 65 -2.95 19.99 -6.60
N ILE A 66 -2.73 18.75 -7.01
CA ILE A 66 -1.81 17.82 -6.34
C ILE A 66 -0.95 17.10 -7.39
N TYR A 67 0.35 16.98 -7.11
CA TYR A 67 1.26 16.11 -7.82
C TYR A 67 1.50 14.81 -7.02
N TRP A 68 1.32 13.65 -7.63
CA TRP A 68 1.71 12.37 -7.06
C TRP A 68 2.95 11.82 -7.75
N GLU A 69 3.89 11.37 -6.92
CA GLU A 69 5.11 10.72 -7.35
C GLU A 69 5.23 9.36 -6.65
N ASP A 70 5.14 8.28 -7.43
CA ASP A 70 5.38 6.93 -6.96
C ASP A 70 6.78 6.47 -7.38
N ASN A 71 7.67 6.32 -6.39
CA ASN A 71 9.01 5.75 -6.55
C ASN A 71 9.11 4.31 -6.02
N ILE A 72 7.99 3.71 -5.57
CA ILE A 72 7.90 2.32 -5.10
C ILE A 72 7.56 1.41 -6.28
N TYR A 73 6.50 1.74 -6.99
CA TYR A 73 6.17 1.19 -8.29
C TYR A 73 6.59 2.24 -9.31
N PRO A 74 7.32 1.87 -10.38
CA PRO A 74 7.97 2.84 -11.26
C PRO A 74 6.93 3.74 -11.95
N GLY A 75 6.47 4.79 -11.27
CA GLY A 75 5.34 5.62 -11.67
C GLY A 75 3.99 4.92 -11.84
N PHE A 76 3.04 5.70 -12.34
CA PHE A 76 1.67 5.30 -12.64
C PHE A 76 1.57 4.88 -14.11
N ASP A 77 1.22 3.62 -14.37
CA ASP A 77 0.93 3.14 -15.72
C ASP A 77 -0.41 3.68 -16.25
N GLU A 78 -0.79 3.36 -17.49
CA GLU A 78 -2.05 3.86 -18.07
C GLU A 78 -3.30 3.47 -17.25
N LYS A 79 -3.33 2.25 -16.72
CA LYS A 79 -4.46 1.75 -15.94
C LYS A 79 -4.51 2.46 -14.59
N ASP A 80 -3.36 2.63 -13.95
CA ASP A 80 -3.23 3.34 -12.68
C ASP A 80 -3.63 4.82 -12.83
N ARG A 81 -3.22 5.50 -13.92
CA ARG A 81 -3.63 6.88 -14.19
C ARG A 81 -5.14 7.02 -14.38
N LEU A 82 -5.78 6.11 -15.11
CA LEU A 82 -7.25 6.11 -15.26
C LEU A 82 -7.96 5.89 -13.93
N LEU A 83 -7.42 5.01 -13.10
CA LEU A 83 -7.90 4.73 -11.75
C LEU A 83 -7.79 5.97 -10.84
N MET A 84 -6.66 6.67 -10.90
CA MET A 84 -6.43 7.94 -10.22
C MET A 84 -7.46 9.00 -10.64
N ILE A 85 -7.67 9.19 -11.95
CA ILE A 85 -8.63 10.17 -12.47
C ILE A 85 -10.03 9.90 -11.94
N ARG A 86 -10.46 8.64 -12.04
CA ARG A 86 -11.78 8.19 -11.60
C ARG A 86 -12.03 8.44 -10.11
N ASN A 87 -11.00 8.27 -9.30
CA ASN A 87 -11.14 8.26 -7.85
C ASN A 87 -10.90 9.64 -7.22
N TYR A 88 -9.98 10.45 -7.77
CA TYR A 88 -9.48 11.66 -7.11
C TYR A 88 -9.84 12.94 -7.84
N LEU A 89 -9.81 12.92 -9.17
CA LEU A 89 -9.92 14.12 -9.99
C LEU A 89 -11.38 14.50 -10.23
N ASP A 90 -12.05 15.01 -9.20
CA ASP A 90 -13.48 15.33 -9.22
C ASP A 90 -13.84 16.65 -9.92
N GLY A 91 -12.86 17.50 -10.19
CA GLY A 91 -13.05 18.82 -10.81
C GLY A 91 -13.69 19.87 -9.90
N VAL A 92 -13.94 19.55 -8.63
CA VAL A 92 -14.52 20.45 -7.61
C VAL A 92 -13.45 20.78 -6.56
N HIS A 93 -12.97 19.76 -5.84
CA HIS A 93 -11.96 19.88 -4.80
C HIS A 93 -10.56 19.71 -5.38
N LEU A 94 -10.39 18.75 -6.29
CA LEU A 94 -9.18 18.54 -7.07
C LEU A 94 -9.47 18.82 -8.54
N LYS A 95 -8.89 19.89 -9.05
CA LYS A 95 -9.07 20.36 -10.42
C LYS A 95 -7.93 19.93 -11.32
N THR A 96 -6.72 19.83 -10.78
CA THR A 96 -5.51 19.46 -11.53
C THR A 96 -4.72 18.38 -10.80
N MET A 97 -4.30 17.35 -11.54
CA MET A 97 -3.54 16.23 -11.00
C MET A 97 -2.35 15.91 -11.90
N GLY A 98 -1.16 15.88 -11.33
CA GLY A 98 0.05 15.39 -12.02
C GLY A 98 0.45 14.01 -11.50
N LEU A 99 0.80 13.08 -12.38
CA LEU A 99 1.23 11.72 -12.05
C LEU A 99 2.54 11.41 -12.79
N ASN A 100 3.57 10.96 -12.08
CA ASN A 100 4.79 10.47 -12.74
C ASN A 100 4.52 9.16 -13.50
N ALA A 101 5.19 8.98 -14.64
CA ALA A 101 5.13 7.77 -15.44
C ALA A 101 6.40 6.91 -15.25
N PRO A 102 6.39 5.63 -15.68
CA PRO A 102 7.56 4.74 -15.54
C PRO A 102 8.84 5.20 -16.23
N ASP A 103 8.71 6.01 -17.28
CA ASP A 103 9.83 6.61 -18.02
C ASP A 103 10.33 7.92 -17.37
N GLY A 104 9.79 8.31 -16.22
CA GLY A 104 10.15 9.54 -15.49
C GLY A 104 9.48 10.81 -16.00
N SER A 105 8.69 10.73 -17.08
CA SER A 105 7.86 11.83 -17.54
C SER A 105 6.64 12.04 -16.62
N VAL A 106 5.88 13.11 -16.86
CA VAL A 106 4.68 13.42 -16.06
C VAL A 106 3.46 13.59 -16.94
N PHE A 107 2.35 13.00 -16.51
CA PHE A 107 1.03 13.24 -17.08
C PHE A 107 0.26 14.22 -16.20
N VAL A 108 -0.21 15.31 -16.79
CA VAL A 108 -1.02 16.34 -16.12
C VAL A 108 -2.44 16.29 -16.65
N PHE A 109 -3.39 16.07 -15.75
CA PHE A 109 -4.82 16.01 -16.03
C PHE A 109 -5.54 17.19 -15.38
N THR A 110 -6.55 17.70 -16.07
CA THR A 110 -7.44 18.73 -15.53
C THR A 110 -8.89 18.27 -15.71
N ALA A 111 -9.72 18.49 -14.70
CA ALA A 111 -11.15 18.26 -14.78
C ALA A 111 -11.93 19.44 -14.21
N ASN A 112 -13.17 19.56 -14.66
CA ASN A 112 -14.18 20.44 -14.09
C ASN A 112 -15.41 19.61 -13.69
N PRO A 113 -16.36 20.18 -12.91
CA PRO A 113 -17.53 19.42 -12.44
C PRO A 113 -18.40 18.90 -13.59
N GLY A 114 -18.35 19.55 -14.76
CA GLY A 114 -19.09 19.16 -15.96
C GLY A 114 -18.57 17.90 -16.63
N ASP A 115 -17.29 17.55 -16.46
CA ASP A 115 -16.72 16.31 -17.01
C ASP A 115 -17.34 15.05 -16.38
N TRP A 116 -17.89 15.16 -15.16
CA TRP A 116 -18.55 14.08 -14.41
C TRP A 116 -20.09 14.17 -14.41
N ARG A 117 -20.66 15.01 -15.27
CA ARG A 117 -22.09 15.36 -15.22
C ARG A 117 -23.01 14.15 -15.30
N VAL A 118 -22.74 13.20 -16.21
CA VAL A 118 -23.64 12.07 -16.42
C VAL A 118 -23.58 11.15 -15.22
N SER A 119 -22.39 10.70 -14.81
CA SER A 119 -22.25 9.80 -13.67
C SER A 119 -22.77 10.39 -12.35
N ASN A 120 -22.61 11.69 -12.12
CA ASN A 120 -23.15 12.39 -10.95
C ASN A 120 -24.69 12.46 -10.95
N SER A 121 -25.33 12.42 -12.12
CA SER A 121 -26.79 12.44 -12.25
C SER A 121 -27.45 11.06 -12.13
N MET A 122 -26.67 9.98 -12.09
CA MET A 122 -27.19 8.61 -12.06
C MET A 122 -27.69 8.19 -10.67
N HIS A 123 -28.89 7.62 -10.62
CA HIS A 123 -29.42 6.98 -9.42
C HIS A 123 -29.00 5.51 -9.34
N LYS A 124 -28.47 5.07 -8.19
CA LYS A 124 -27.86 3.75 -8.01
C LYS A 124 -28.69 2.92 -7.02
N LYS A 125 -29.73 2.26 -7.50
CA LYS A 125 -30.66 1.47 -6.66
C LYS A 125 -30.51 -0.04 -6.89
N SER A 126 -30.09 -0.44 -8.08
CA SER A 126 -29.90 -1.83 -8.50
C SER A 126 -28.44 -2.15 -8.83
N GLN A 127 -28.10 -3.43 -8.88
CA GLN A 127 -26.77 -3.88 -9.33
C GLN A 127 -26.48 -3.47 -10.79
N ASN A 128 -27.51 -3.44 -11.65
CA ASN A 128 -27.37 -2.97 -13.02
C ASN A 128 -27.07 -1.46 -13.08
N ASP A 129 -27.67 -0.66 -12.19
CA ASP A 129 -27.39 0.77 -12.12
C ASP A 129 -25.92 1.04 -11.73
N TRP A 130 -25.37 0.22 -10.82
CA TRP A 130 -23.96 0.27 -10.47
C TRP A 130 -23.06 -0.12 -11.64
N LYS A 131 -23.43 -1.15 -12.41
CA LYS A 131 -22.69 -1.56 -13.60
C LYS A 131 -22.65 -0.46 -14.65
N GLU A 132 -23.80 0.15 -14.94
CA GLU A 132 -23.88 1.28 -15.88
C GLU A 132 -23.14 2.51 -15.35
N TYR A 133 -23.23 2.79 -14.05
CA TYR A 133 -22.44 3.85 -13.41
C TYR A 133 -20.94 3.61 -13.60
N PHE A 134 -20.43 2.40 -13.34
CA PHE A 134 -19.00 2.12 -13.52
C PHE A 134 -18.55 2.23 -14.98
N LYS A 135 -19.40 1.83 -15.93
CA LYS A 135 -19.15 2.04 -17.35
C LYS A 135 -19.09 3.52 -17.71
N GLN A 136 -19.98 4.33 -17.12
CA GLN A 136 -20.02 5.76 -17.35
C GLN A 136 -18.79 6.48 -16.77
N ILE A 137 -18.41 6.20 -15.51
CA ILE A 137 -17.21 6.83 -14.93
C ILE A 137 -15.94 6.42 -15.67
N GLU A 138 -15.87 5.20 -16.19
CA GLU A 138 -14.74 4.77 -17.01
C GLU A 138 -14.68 5.59 -18.30
N SER A 139 -15.80 5.75 -19.00
CA SER A 139 -15.90 6.59 -20.20
C SER A 139 -15.49 8.05 -19.94
N GLU A 140 -16.02 8.67 -18.88
CA GLU A 140 -15.68 10.04 -18.49
C GLU A 140 -14.19 10.17 -18.11
N SER A 141 -13.65 9.20 -17.35
CA SER A 141 -12.23 9.19 -16.99
C SER A 141 -11.30 9.10 -18.21
N ARG A 142 -11.66 8.30 -19.22
CA ARG A 142 -10.92 8.19 -20.49
C ARG A 142 -11.00 9.49 -21.29
N ALA A 143 -12.14 10.16 -21.30
CA ALA A 143 -12.30 11.46 -21.95
C ALA A 143 -11.45 12.55 -21.28
N ILE A 144 -11.31 12.53 -19.95
CA ILE A 144 -10.39 13.41 -19.22
C ILE A 144 -8.93 13.03 -19.54
N ALA A 145 -8.59 11.75 -19.49
CA ALA A 145 -7.23 11.27 -19.77
C ALA A 145 -6.75 11.65 -21.17
N ALA A 146 -7.63 11.56 -22.18
CA ALA A 146 -7.33 11.91 -23.57
C ALA A 146 -7.03 13.41 -23.77
N LYS A 147 -7.49 14.28 -22.87
CA LYS A 147 -7.19 15.73 -22.86
C LYS A 147 -5.92 16.04 -22.04
N GLY A 148 -5.36 15.04 -21.34
CA GLY A 148 -4.19 15.21 -20.49
C GLY A 148 -2.94 15.59 -21.28
N GLN A 149 -2.02 16.27 -20.61
CA GLN A 149 -0.74 16.67 -21.18
C GLN A 149 0.35 15.70 -20.73
N HIS A 150 1.26 15.36 -21.64
CA HIS A 150 2.45 14.57 -21.34
C HIS A 150 3.66 15.49 -21.45
N ILE A 151 4.35 15.69 -20.34
CA ILE A 151 5.40 16.70 -20.20
C ILE A 151 6.65 16.10 -19.56
N SER A 152 7.78 16.79 -19.72
CA SER A 152 8.98 16.48 -18.95
C SER A 152 8.81 16.91 -17.49
N ARG A 153 9.64 16.35 -16.61
CA ARG A 153 9.66 16.75 -15.20
C ARG A 153 10.11 18.20 -15.00
N ASP A 154 10.95 18.72 -15.89
CA ASP A 154 11.46 20.09 -15.82
C ASP A 154 10.39 21.12 -16.20
N ASP A 155 9.39 20.71 -16.98
CA ASP A 155 8.25 21.53 -17.39
C ASP A 155 7.05 21.43 -16.43
N LEU A 156 7.23 20.81 -15.25
CA LEU A 156 6.15 20.55 -14.32
C LEU A 156 5.51 21.86 -13.84
N PRO A 157 4.18 22.06 -14.00
CA PRO A 157 3.52 23.24 -13.49
C PRO A 157 3.57 23.27 -11.96
N SER A 158 3.39 24.44 -11.36
CA SER A 158 3.28 24.56 -9.91
C SER A 158 1.99 23.90 -9.41
N PHE A 159 2.12 22.91 -8.51
CA PHE A 159 1.01 22.30 -7.79
C PHE A 159 0.96 22.83 -6.35
N ASN A 160 -0.23 22.96 -5.77
CA ASN A 160 -0.39 23.41 -4.39
C ASN A 160 0.17 22.39 -3.39
N TYR A 161 0.03 21.11 -3.70
CA TYR A 161 0.53 20.03 -2.85
C TYR A 161 1.27 18.96 -3.65
N SER A 162 2.12 18.22 -2.96
CA SER A 162 2.77 17.02 -3.50
C SER A 162 2.59 15.85 -2.55
N VAL A 163 2.45 14.65 -3.12
CA VAL A 163 2.37 13.38 -2.42
C VAL A 163 3.44 12.47 -3.02
N VAL A 164 4.49 12.18 -2.25
CA VAL A 164 5.64 11.41 -2.72
C VAL A 164 5.74 10.11 -1.95
N PHE A 165 5.76 8.99 -2.67
CA PHE A 165 5.99 7.65 -2.13
C PHE A 165 7.42 7.23 -2.39
N ASN A 166 8.17 6.88 -1.35
CA ASN A 166 9.57 6.47 -1.47
C ASN A 166 9.82 5.13 -0.78
N PRO A 167 10.67 4.25 -1.37
CA PRO A 167 11.19 3.10 -0.65
C PRO A 167 12.14 3.59 0.45
N VAL A 168 12.04 2.98 1.63
CA VAL A 168 12.96 3.24 2.74
C VAL A 168 13.99 2.12 2.77
N PRO A 169 15.29 2.43 2.59
CA PRO A 169 16.32 1.40 2.54
C PRO A 169 16.43 0.68 3.88
N LEU A 170 16.39 -0.65 3.82
CA LEU A 170 16.65 -1.54 4.94
C LEU A 170 18.04 -2.17 4.78
N SER A 171 18.61 -2.69 5.86
CA SER A 171 19.86 -3.45 5.78
C SER A 171 19.71 -4.66 4.86
N ASP A 172 20.83 -5.13 4.29
CA ASP A 172 20.85 -6.28 3.38
C ASP A 172 20.21 -7.55 3.94
N PHE A 173 20.28 -7.71 5.26
CA PHE A 173 19.62 -8.79 5.97
C PHE A 173 18.13 -8.53 6.13
N ALA A 174 17.74 -7.35 6.64
CA ALA A 174 16.34 -7.04 6.92
C ALA A 174 15.48 -6.99 5.64
N ARG A 175 16.02 -6.50 4.52
CA ARG A 175 15.31 -6.44 3.24
C ARG A 175 14.92 -7.80 2.66
N ARG A 176 15.45 -8.92 3.20
CA ARG A 176 15.06 -10.29 2.82
C ARG A 176 13.73 -10.72 3.43
N TYR A 177 13.32 -10.07 4.52
CA TYR A 177 12.14 -10.44 5.32
C TYR A 177 11.12 -9.30 5.39
N LEU A 178 11.58 -8.06 5.25
CA LEU A 178 10.79 -6.85 5.43
C LEU A 178 10.89 -5.95 4.20
N TRP A 179 9.90 -5.08 4.08
CA TRP A 179 9.86 -3.95 3.17
C TRP A 179 9.49 -2.70 3.96
N SER A 180 10.06 -1.55 3.62
CA SER A 180 9.69 -0.30 4.23
C SER A 180 9.52 0.76 3.15
N ASP A 181 8.53 1.61 3.36
CA ASP A 181 8.25 2.75 2.52
C ASP A 181 7.79 3.93 3.37
N GLU A 182 7.78 5.09 2.74
CA GLU A 182 7.24 6.30 3.30
C GLU A 182 6.42 7.09 2.30
N VAL A 183 5.49 7.87 2.84
CA VAL A 183 4.65 8.81 2.12
C VAL A 183 4.85 10.17 2.75
N VAL A 184 5.22 11.15 1.94
CA VAL A 184 5.39 12.54 2.34
C VAL A 184 4.35 13.38 1.64
N ILE A 185 3.57 14.15 2.40
CA ILE A 185 2.63 15.13 1.87
C ILE A 185 3.11 16.53 2.23
N ARG A 186 3.34 17.37 1.23
CA ARG A 186 3.88 18.73 1.37
C ARG A 186 2.91 19.76 0.82
N ASP A 187 2.79 20.91 1.50
CA ASP A 187 2.16 22.12 0.97
C ASP A 187 3.24 22.93 0.24
N ASN A 188 3.27 22.85 -1.09
CA ASN A 188 4.34 23.41 -1.91
C ASN A 188 4.39 24.95 -1.87
N ARG A 189 3.31 25.61 -1.39
CA ARG A 189 3.29 27.07 -1.24
C ARG A 189 4.09 27.55 -0.03
N THR A 190 4.16 26.71 1.00
CA THR A 190 4.86 27.00 2.26
C THR A 190 6.12 26.17 2.45
N ASP A 191 6.33 25.19 1.56
CA ASP A 191 7.38 24.17 1.65
C ASP A 191 7.32 23.32 2.94
N GLU A 192 6.17 23.29 3.61
CA GLU A 192 5.99 22.53 4.85
C GLU A 192 5.51 21.10 4.59
N ILE A 193 6.09 20.14 5.31
CA ILE A 193 5.55 18.78 5.41
C ILE A 193 4.32 18.81 6.31
N ILE A 194 3.15 18.57 5.72
CA ILE A 194 1.86 18.63 6.41
C ILE A 194 1.37 17.25 6.87
N ALA A 195 1.88 16.18 6.26
CA ALA A 195 1.70 14.83 6.76
C ALA A 195 2.86 13.93 6.32
N PHE A 196 3.12 12.92 7.13
CA PHE A 196 4.17 11.95 6.90
C PHE A 196 3.72 10.61 7.45
N ASN A 197 3.95 9.54 6.69
CA ASN A 197 3.71 8.18 7.14
C ASN A 197 4.88 7.32 6.71
N ARG A 198 5.46 6.58 7.64
CA ARG A 198 6.44 5.54 7.32
C ARG A 198 5.93 4.22 7.82
N ARG A 199 6.07 3.18 7.01
CA ARG A 199 5.55 1.85 7.33
C ARG A 199 6.63 0.80 7.19
N LEU A 200 6.43 -0.26 7.97
CA LEU A 200 7.21 -1.48 7.88
C LEU A 200 6.25 -2.63 7.60
N MET A 201 6.45 -3.32 6.49
CA MET A 201 5.65 -4.45 6.06
C MET A 201 6.52 -5.70 6.03
N HIS A 202 5.90 -6.86 6.21
CA HIS A 202 6.60 -8.12 6.02
C HIS A 202 6.47 -8.60 4.58
N ARG A 203 7.49 -9.33 4.13
CA ARG A 203 7.40 -10.13 2.92
C ARG A 203 6.52 -11.34 3.17
N TRP A 204 6.05 -11.93 2.08
CA TRP A 204 5.35 -13.19 2.16
C TRP A 204 6.24 -14.29 2.73
N TYR A 205 5.64 -15.09 3.62
CA TYR A 205 6.34 -16.19 4.25
C TYR A 205 6.48 -17.35 3.27
N LEU A 206 7.51 -18.18 3.44
CA LEU A 206 7.78 -19.36 2.63
C LEU A 206 6.59 -20.33 2.60
N LEU A 207 5.92 -20.50 3.75
CA LEU A 207 4.73 -21.35 3.89
C LEU A 207 3.44 -20.72 3.32
N ASN A 208 3.44 -19.41 3.11
CA ASN A 208 2.29 -18.70 2.56
C ASN A 208 2.76 -17.70 1.50
N PRO A 209 3.28 -18.20 0.36
CA PRO A 209 3.70 -17.34 -0.73
C PRO A 209 2.48 -16.64 -1.34
N ASP A 210 2.71 -15.48 -1.92
CA ASP A 210 1.66 -14.72 -2.58
C ASP A 210 1.26 -15.30 -3.94
N VAL A 211 0.58 -16.44 -3.93
CA VAL A 211 0.02 -16.99 -5.17
C VAL A 211 -1.40 -16.46 -5.39
N ALA A 212 -2.12 -16.17 -4.31
CA ALA A 212 -3.53 -15.78 -4.37
C ALA A 212 -3.75 -14.29 -4.66
N LEU A 213 -2.80 -13.43 -4.33
CA LEU A 213 -2.93 -11.96 -4.33
C LEU A 213 -2.09 -11.30 -5.44
N GLY A 214 -1.59 -12.11 -6.38
CA GLY A 214 -0.97 -11.69 -7.63
C GLY A 214 0.56 -11.61 -7.59
N ASN A 215 1.24 -12.45 -6.79
CA ASN A 215 2.70 -12.43 -6.63
C ASN A 215 3.24 -11.08 -6.15
N ARG A 216 2.55 -10.44 -5.20
CA ARG A 216 3.08 -9.21 -4.60
C ARG A 216 4.35 -9.52 -3.83
N PHE A 217 5.17 -8.50 -3.73
CA PHE A 217 6.46 -8.60 -3.07
C PHE A 217 6.36 -8.67 -1.53
N TYR A 218 5.26 -8.15 -0.97
CA TYR A 218 5.02 -8.04 0.48
C TYR A 218 3.53 -8.05 0.84
N TYR A 219 3.23 -8.30 2.12
CA TYR A 219 1.88 -8.30 2.67
C TYR A 219 1.38 -6.86 2.89
N PRO A 220 0.15 -6.51 2.44
CA PRO A 220 -0.30 -5.11 2.38
C PRO A 220 -0.54 -4.47 3.76
N HIS A 221 -0.67 -5.27 4.82
CA HIS A 221 -0.84 -4.75 6.17
C HIS A 221 0.52 -4.48 6.80
N ALA A 222 0.71 -3.24 7.28
CA ALA A 222 1.93 -2.89 7.99
C ALA A 222 1.99 -3.62 9.35
N MET A 223 3.21 -3.99 9.73
CA MET A 223 3.53 -4.49 11.07
C MET A 223 3.64 -3.34 12.07
N CYS A 224 4.06 -2.16 11.61
CA CYS A 224 3.98 -0.90 12.33
C CYS A 224 3.99 0.29 11.36
N GLY A 225 3.57 1.44 11.88
CA GLY A 225 3.10 2.56 11.05
C GLY A 225 1.61 2.40 10.75
N GLU A 226 1.05 3.33 9.98
CA GLU A 226 -0.38 3.28 9.68
C GLU A 226 -0.68 2.19 8.63
N ASN A 227 -1.55 1.24 8.99
CA ASN A 227 -1.76 -0.02 8.25
C ASN A 227 -2.45 0.11 6.87
N GLN A 228 -2.79 1.33 6.43
CA GLN A 228 -3.47 1.54 5.14
C GLN A 228 -2.81 2.68 4.37
N PHE A 229 -2.32 2.35 3.17
CA PHE A 229 -1.77 3.31 2.17
C PHE A 229 -2.71 4.52 1.99
N TYR A 230 -4.03 4.24 2.00
CA TYR A 230 -5.10 5.17 1.68
C TYR A 230 -5.45 6.12 2.82
N THR A 231 -5.24 5.75 4.08
CA THR A 231 -5.74 6.55 5.18
C THR A 231 -4.93 7.83 5.36
N ALA A 232 -3.63 7.85 5.07
CA ALA A 232 -2.85 9.07 5.22
C ALA A 232 -3.33 10.19 4.27
N ALA A 233 -3.39 9.92 2.96
CA ALA A 233 -3.88 10.90 1.99
C ALA A 233 -5.39 11.18 2.15
N HIS A 234 -6.20 10.18 2.47
CA HIS A 234 -7.65 10.36 2.69
C HIS A 234 -7.97 11.14 3.97
N ARG A 235 -7.18 10.97 5.04
CA ARG A 235 -7.32 11.74 6.29
C ARG A 235 -6.81 13.17 6.14
N VAL A 236 -5.84 13.40 5.26
CA VAL A 236 -5.35 14.75 4.94
C VAL A 236 -6.30 15.45 4.00
N PHE A 237 -6.70 14.81 2.90
CA PHE A 237 -7.63 15.33 1.90
C PHE A 237 -9.04 14.79 2.16
N ILE A 238 -9.69 15.33 3.19
CA ILE A 238 -10.92 14.78 3.79
C ILE A 238 -12.07 14.67 2.79
N THR A 239 -12.13 15.59 1.82
CA THR A 239 -13.20 15.72 0.83
C THR A 239 -12.98 14.88 -0.44
N ILE A 240 -11.76 14.39 -0.67
CA ILE A 240 -11.48 13.56 -1.86
C ILE A 240 -11.79 12.10 -1.51
N HIS A 241 -13.03 11.70 -1.80
CA HIS A 241 -13.46 10.32 -1.61
C HIS A 241 -13.28 9.51 -2.91
N PRO A 242 -12.55 8.37 -2.88
CA PRO A 242 -12.45 7.51 -4.05
C PRO A 242 -13.83 7.04 -4.50
N LYS A 243 -14.21 7.39 -5.74
CA LYS A 243 -15.50 6.99 -6.34
C LYS A 243 -15.64 5.48 -6.54
N SER A 244 -14.51 4.76 -6.59
CA SER A 244 -14.45 3.30 -6.59
C SER A 244 -13.08 2.82 -6.12
N GLY A 245 -13.01 1.63 -5.53
CA GLY A 245 -11.82 1.16 -4.82
C GLY A 245 -10.49 1.21 -5.60
N ASN A 246 -9.44 1.26 -4.78
CA ASN A 246 -8.02 0.94 -4.95
C ASN A 246 -7.24 1.78 -5.98
N PHE A 247 -5.97 2.10 -5.67
CA PHE A 247 -5.14 3.06 -6.45
C PHE A 247 -4.20 2.46 -7.47
N HIS A 248 -4.00 1.15 -7.42
CA HIS A 248 -3.12 0.46 -8.35
C HIS A 248 -3.72 -0.93 -8.58
N GLY A 249 -3.25 -1.63 -9.60
CA GLY A 249 -3.45 -3.08 -9.74
C GLY A 249 -3.10 -3.90 -8.48
N MET A 250 -2.50 -3.28 -7.47
CA MET A 250 -2.35 -3.81 -6.12
C MET A 250 -3.14 -3.02 -5.06
N ASP A 251 -4.46 -3.21 -5.01
CA ASP A 251 -5.11 -3.45 -3.72
C ASP A 251 -6.34 -4.39 -3.90
N ILE A 252 -6.51 -5.32 -2.97
CA ILE A 252 -7.28 -6.57 -3.13
C ILE A 252 -8.73 -6.48 -2.69
N ASN A 253 -9.20 -5.31 -2.31
CA ASN A 253 -10.57 -5.15 -1.87
C ASN A 253 -11.60 -4.86 -2.98
N TYR A 254 -11.22 -4.93 -4.27
CA TYR A 254 -12.18 -4.72 -5.36
C TYR A 254 -12.96 -5.98 -5.81
N TYR A 255 -12.70 -7.17 -5.23
CA TYR A 255 -13.41 -8.41 -5.61
C TYR A 255 -13.95 -9.30 -4.47
N LEU A 256 -13.94 -8.84 -3.21
CA LEU A 256 -14.40 -9.69 -2.08
C LEU A 256 -15.80 -9.40 -1.52
N PHE A 257 -16.59 -8.54 -2.17
CA PHE A 257 -18.04 -8.49 -1.96
C PHE A 257 -18.81 -8.56 -3.28
N ARG A 258 -18.56 -9.63 -4.04
CA ARG A 258 -19.63 -10.29 -4.79
C ARG A 258 -20.26 -11.33 -3.87
N LYS A 259 -21.44 -11.00 -3.34
CA LYS A 259 -22.58 -11.90 -3.44
C LYS A 259 -23.57 -11.24 -4.39
#